data_AF-A0A1M6G0D3-F1
#
_entry.id   AF-A0A1M6G0D3-F1
#
_cell.length_a   1.000
_cell.length_b   1.000
_cell.length_c   1.000
_cell.angle_alpha   90.00
_cell.angle_beta   90.00
_cell.angle_gamma   90.00
#
_symmetry.space_group_name_H-M   'P 1'
#
loop_
_entity.id
_entity.type
_entity.pdbx_description
1 polymer ?
#
loop_
_entity_poly.entity_id
_entity_poly.type
_entity_poly.pdbx_seq_one_letter_code
_entity_poly.pdbx_strand_id
1 'polypeptide(L)'
;MLSRRSVLLTIPASVLFATLAHAETTLTPEQALAGMEGSSLILIDIRRPEEWQETGVAKGAWPLDMTDKQFGQRLMAVLERNPDHRVAIICRTGNRTSYLINVLAENNISGVLDVSAGMAGGPRGKGWIPSGLPIVTSEEAQNSMPDDLTAG
;
A
#
# COMPACT_ATOMS: atom_id res chain seq x y z
N MET A 1 -72.85 7.73 11.26
CA MET A 1 -71.90 7.50 12.38
C MET A 1 -71.49 6.03 12.37
N LEU A 2 -70.25 5.74 12.79
CA LEU A 2 -69.52 4.45 12.78
C LEU A 2 -68.93 4.03 11.41
N SER A 3 -67.67 3.62 11.26
CA SER A 3 -66.49 3.71 12.13
C SER A 3 -65.27 3.39 11.25
N ARG A 4 -64.22 4.20 11.38
CA ARG A 4 -62.88 3.93 10.82
C ARG A 4 -62.34 2.64 11.45
N ARG A 5 -62.01 1.63 10.65
CA ARG A 5 -61.21 0.49 11.10
C ARG A 5 -59.91 0.44 10.31
N SER A 6 -58.87 0.88 11.01
CA SER A 6 -57.49 1.06 10.61
C SER A 6 -56.86 -0.23 10.11
N VAL A 7 -56.23 -0.17 8.94
CA VAL A 7 -55.29 -1.20 8.46
C VAL A 7 -53.94 -0.90 9.11
N LEU A 8 -53.51 -1.74 10.06
CA LEU A 8 -52.15 -1.72 10.59
C LEU A 8 -51.24 -2.47 9.61
N LEU A 9 -50.48 -1.72 8.82
CA LEU A 9 -49.39 -2.23 8.00
C LEU A 9 -48.14 -2.33 8.88
N THR A 10 -47.77 -3.54 9.30
CA THR A 10 -46.51 -3.79 10.01
C THR A 10 -45.36 -3.80 9.01
N ILE A 11 -44.48 -2.80 9.07
CA ILE A 11 -43.23 -2.75 8.30
C ILE A 11 -42.17 -3.55 9.08
N PRO A 12 -41.52 -4.59 8.51
CA PRO A 12 -40.39 -5.22 9.16
C PRO A 12 -39.18 -4.27 9.09
N ALA A 13 -38.64 -3.89 10.25
CA ALA A 13 -37.43 -3.11 10.36
C ALA A 13 -36.21 -4.01 10.06
N SER A 14 -35.74 -3.99 8.82
CA SER A 14 -34.47 -4.60 8.42
C SER A 14 -33.31 -3.77 8.99
N VAL A 15 -32.65 -4.26 10.03
CA VAL A 15 -31.43 -3.65 10.57
C VAL A 15 -30.28 -3.98 9.61
N LEU A 16 -29.93 -3.04 8.73
CA LEU A 16 -28.68 -3.10 7.98
C LEU A 16 -27.53 -2.92 8.97
N PHE A 17 -26.85 -4.02 9.32
CA PHE A 17 -25.53 -3.93 9.94
C PHE A 17 -24.54 -3.50 8.87
N ALA A 18 -24.26 -2.19 8.79
CA ALA A 18 -23.11 -1.70 8.06
C ALA A 18 -21.86 -2.15 8.83
N THR A 19 -21.16 -3.16 8.32
CA THR A 19 -19.85 -3.53 8.84
C THR A 19 -18.91 -2.36 8.56
N LEU A 20 -18.53 -1.63 9.62
CA LEU A 20 -17.41 -0.68 9.56
C LEU A 20 -16.16 -1.49 9.24
N ALA A 21 -15.81 -1.57 7.96
CA ALA A 21 -14.53 -2.06 7.51
C ALA A 21 -13.46 -1.16 8.14
N HIS A 22 -12.79 -1.65 9.17
CA HIS A 22 -11.55 -1.03 9.61
C HIS A 22 -10.59 -1.15 8.44
N ALA A 23 -10.19 -0.02 7.86
CA ALA A 23 -9.18 -0.01 6.82
C ALA A 23 -7.88 -0.54 7.44
N GLU A 24 -7.53 -1.79 7.18
CA GLU A 24 -6.21 -2.29 7.54
C GLU A 24 -5.17 -1.46 6.80
N THR A 25 -4.35 -0.75 7.56
CA THR A 25 -3.23 0.06 7.05
C THR A 25 -2.01 -0.80 6.73
N THR A 26 -2.13 -2.12 6.82
CA THR A 26 -1.05 -3.09 6.68
C THR A 26 -1.48 -4.19 5.71
N LEU A 27 -0.54 -4.67 4.89
CA LEU A 27 -0.70 -5.79 3.96
C LEU A 27 0.37 -6.84 4.24
N THR A 28 0.07 -8.11 3.95
CA THR A 28 1.13 -9.13 3.79
C THR A 28 1.82 -8.96 2.42
N PRO A 29 3.04 -9.50 2.23
CA PRO A 29 3.69 -9.51 0.91
C PRO A 29 2.82 -10.12 -0.20
N GLU A 30 2.08 -11.19 0.11
CA GLU A 30 1.20 -11.88 -0.84
C GLU A 30 0.00 -11.02 -1.22
N GLN A 31 -0.59 -10.30 -0.26
CA GLN A 31 -1.67 -9.35 -0.54
C GLN A 31 -1.20 -8.18 -1.39
N ALA A 32 0.03 -7.69 -1.16
CA ALA A 32 0.62 -6.65 -1.98
C ALA A 32 0.85 -7.14 -3.42
N LEU A 33 1.37 -8.36 -3.61
CA LEU A 33 1.50 -8.97 -4.94
C LEU A 33 0.15 -9.08 -5.66
N ALA A 34 -0.86 -9.65 -4.99
CA ALA A 34 -2.20 -9.78 -5.57
C ALA A 34 -2.82 -8.43 -5.94
N GLY A 35 -2.59 -7.40 -5.11
CA GLY A 35 -3.04 -6.03 -5.39
C GLY A 35 -2.38 -5.44 -6.64
N MET A 36 -1.07 -5.66 -6.82
CA MET A 36 -0.33 -5.22 -8.00
C MET A 36 -0.78 -5.97 -9.27
N GLU A 37 -0.92 -7.29 -9.21
CA GLU A 37 -1.40 -8.10 -10.34
C GLU A 37 -2.82 -7.71 -10.76
N GLY A 38 -3.67 -7.32 -9.80
CA GLY A 38 -5.00 -6.76 -10.05
C GLY A 38 -5.02 -5.30 -10.49
N SER A 39 -3.87 -4.64 -10.67
CA SER A 39 -3.76 -3.20 -11.02
C SER A 39 -4.50 -2.26 -10.06
N SER A 40 -4.71 -2.68 -8.82
CA SER A 40 -5.42 -1.91 -7.78
C SER A 40 -4.48 -1.24 -6.79
N LEU A 41 -3.19 -1.59 -6.87
CA LEU A 41 -2.17 -1.21 -5.91
C LEU A 41 -0.87 -0.88 -6.62
N ILE A 42 -0.25 0.21 -6.17
CA ILE A 42 1.12 0.59 -6.53
C ILE A 42 1.98 0.28 -5.32
N LEU A 43 3.07 -0.46 -5.54
CA LEU A 43 4.04 -0.78 -4.50
C LEU A 43 5.30 0.06 -4.68
N ILE A 44 5.71 0.77 -3.64
CA ILE A 44 6.94 1.56 -3.62
C ILE A 44 7.97 0.87 -2.73
N ASP A 45 9.12 0.49 -3.28
CA ASP A 45 10.25 -0.03 -2.52
C ASP A 45 11.14 1.14 -2.08
N ILE A 46 11.10 1.48 -0.79
CA ILE A 46 11.81 2.65 -0.22
C ILE A 46 13.19 2.33 0.35
N ARG A 47 13.75 1.17 -0.04
CA ARG A 47 15.11 0.79 0.37
C ARG A 47 16.15 1.64 -0.38
N ARG A 48 17.41 1.49 0.01
CA ARG A 48 18.53 2.18 -0.64
C ARG A 48 19.01 1.39 -1.86
N PRO A 49 19.68 2.03 -2.84
CA PRO A 49 20.18 1.37 -4.04
C PRO A 49 21.06 0.14 -3.77
N GLU A 50 21.92 0.17 -2.75
CA GLU A 50 22.76 -0.96 -2.38
C GLU A 50 21.94 -2.19 -1.93
N GLU A 51 20.78 -1.98 -1.29
CA GLU A 51 19.90 -3.08 -0.88
C GLU A 51 19.20 -3.72 -2.09
N TRP A 52 18.83 -2.90 -3.09
CA TRP A 52 18.26 -3.39 -4.35
C TRP A 52 19.29 -4.15 -5.18
N GLN A 53 20.54 -3.69 -5.21
CA GLN A 53 21.63 -4.39 -5.88
C GLN A 53 21.94 -5.74 -5.22
N GLU A 54 21.90 -5.80 -3.88
CA GLU A 54 22.20 -7.01 -3.13
C GLU A 54 21.10 -8.08 -3.27
N THR A 55 19.83 -7.68 -3.27
CA THR A 55 18.70 -8.63 -3.10
C THR A 55 17.65 -8.57 -4.21
N GLY A 56 17.80 -7.65 -5.17
CA GLY A 56 16.76 -7.33 -6.15
C GLY A 56 15.63 -6.48 -5.56
N VAL A 57 14.63 -6.21 -6.38
CA VAL A 57 13.41 -5.45 -6.06
C VAL A 57 12.20 -6.36 -6.23
N ALA A 58 11.16 -6.19 -5.41
CA ALA A 58 9.89 -6.88 -5.61
C ALA A 58 9.37 -6.64 -7.05
N LYS A 59 9.02 -7.69 -7.78
CA LYS A 59 8.56 -7.56 -9.18
C LYS A 59 7.33 -6.65 -9.25
N GLY A 60 7.40 -5.62 -10.09
CA GLY A 60 6.34 -4.62 -10.27
C GLY A 60 6.39 -3.46 -9.28
N ALA A 61 7.28 -3.48 -8.28
CA ALA A 61 7.47 -2.36 -7.38
C ALA A 61 8.32 -1.25 -8.00
N TRP A 62 8.03 -0.01 -7.64
CA TRP A 62 8.80 1.16 -8.03
C TRP A 62 9.86 1.49 -6.98
N PRO A 63 11.16 1.41 -7.31
CA PRO A 63 12.23 1.74 -6.37
C PRO A 63 12.33 3.26 -6.16
N LEU A 64 12.16 3.71 -4.91
CA LEU A 64 12.23 5.13 -4.53
C LEU A 64 13.03 5.32 -3.24
N ASP A 65 14.31 5.64 -3.35
CA ASP A 65 15.21 5.70 -2.20
C ASP A 65 14.76 6.78 -1.19
N MET A 66 14.41 6.35 0.01
CA MET A 66 13.99 7.23 1.11
C MET A 66 15.07 8.25 1.51
N THR A 67 16.34 7.98 1.21
CA THR A 67 17.46 8.86 1.54
C THR A 67 17.76 9.91 0.47
N ASP A 68 17.13 9.80 -0.71
CA ASP A 68 17.23 10.80 -1.77
C ASP A 68 16.59 12.12 -1.33
N LYS A 69 17.23 13.25 -1.63
CA LYS A 69 16.74 14.60 -1.29
C LYS A 69 15.38 14.92 -1.93
N GLN A 70 15.05 14.29 -3.06
CA GLN A 70 13.81 14.45 -3.79
C GLN A 70 12.75 13.40 -3.38
N PHE A 71 13.04 12.50 -2.44
CA PHE A 71 12.14 11.42 -2.03
C PHE A 71 10.70 11.91 -1.77
N GLY A 72 10.55 12.93 -0.92
CA GLY A 72 9.24 13.47 -0.57
C GLY A 72 8.49 14.02 -1.78
N GLN A 73 9.18 14.75 -2.67
CA GLN A 73 8.59 15.29 -3.90
C GLN A 73 8.09 14.16 -4.81
N ARG A 74 8.91 13.14 -5.05
CA ARG A 74 8.55 12.01 -5.92
C ARG A 74 7.44 11.15 -5.31
N LEU A 75 7.45 10.94 -3.98
CA LEU A 75 6.37 10.23 -3.29
C LEU A 75 5.03 10.98 -3.43
N MET A 76 5.03 12.31 -3.25
CA MET A 76 3.82 13.10 -3.46
C MET A 76 3.34 13.04 -4.91
N ALA A 77 4.24 13.10 -5.88
CA ALA A 77 3.89 12.93 -7.29
C ALA A 77 3.24 11.57 -7.57
N VAL A 78 3.68 10.48 -6.91
CA VAL A 78 3.02 9.16 -6.99
C VAL A 78 1.61 9.22 -6.41
N LEU A 79 1.40 9.86 -5.26
CA LEU A 79 0.07 9.94 -4.64
C LEU A 79 -0.90 10.79 -5.46
N GLU A 80 -0.45 11.96 -5.93
CA GLU A 80 -1.28 12.92 -6.67
C GLU A 80 -1.73 12.38 -8.04
N ARG A 81 -0.85 11.65 -8.74
CA ARG A 81 -1.16 11.11 -10.09
C ARG A 81 -2.02 9.85 -10.04
N ASN A 82 -2.15 9.19 -8.89
CA ASN A 82 -2.84 7.92 -8.73
C ASN A 82 -3.97 7.99 -7.68
N PRO A 83 -4.94 8.93 -7.79
CA PRO A 83 -5.96 9.14 -6.76
C PRO A 83 -6.88 7.94 -6.54
N ASP A 84 -7.04 7.09 -7.55
CA ASP A 84 -7.90 5.90 -7.51
C ASP A 84 -7.15 4.61 -7.13
N HIS A 85 -5.84 4.68 -6.86
CA HIS A 85 -5.02 3.51 -6.52
C HIS A 85 -4.63 3.52 -5.05
N ARG A 86 -4.54 2.32 -4.47
CA ARG A 86 -3.92 2.15 -3.15
C ARG A 86 -2.40 2.22 -3.31
N VAL A 87 -1.74 3.03 -2.51
CA VAL A 87 -0.27 3.06 -2.47
C VAL A 87 0.21 2.28 -1.26
N ALA A 88 1.02 1.25 -1.49
CA ALA A 88 1.70 0.51 -0.44
C ALA A 88 3.20 0.74 -0.51
N ILE A 89 3.84 0.64 0.65
CA ILE A 89 5.28 0.89 0.78
C ILE A 89 5.92 -0.35 1.40
N ILE A 90 7.05 -0.76 0.84
CA ILE A 90 7.88 -1.85 1.35
C ILE A 90 9.28 -1.34 1.63
N CYS A 91 9.87 -1.81 2.72
CA CYS A 91 11.28 -1.61 3.01
C CYS A 91 11.94 -2.95 3.38
N ARG A 92 13.10 -2.93 4.05
CA ARG A 92 13.78 -4.19 4.41
C ARG A 92 12.97 -5.05 5.37
N THR A 93 12.47 -4.49 6.46
CA THR A 93 11.78 -5.21 7.55
C THR A 93 10.46 -4.57 8.01
N GLY A 94 10.04 -3.50 7.32
CA GLY A 94 8.87 -2.67 7.64
C GLY A 94 9.16 -1.47 8.56
N ASN A 95 10.38 -1.29 9.11
CA ASN A 95 10.63 -0.20 10.07
C ASN A 95 10.60 1.20 9.45
N ARG A 96 11.23 1.38 8.28
CA ARG A 96 11.23 2.65 7.55
C ARG A 96 9.82 3.03 7.10
N THR A 97 9.05 2.03 6.66
CA THR A 97 7.66 2.23 6.25
C THR A 97 6.80 2.73 7.40
N SER A 98 6.86 2.08 8.57
CA SER A 98 6.09 2.50 9.75
C SER A 98 6.47 3.93 10.19
N TYR A 99 7.75 4.28 10.14
CA TYR A 99 8.20 5.66 10.39
C TYR A 99 7.60 6.65 9.39
N LEU A 100 7.68 6.35 8.09
CA LEU A 100 7.16 7.22 7.03
C LEU A 100 5.66 7.43 7.15
N ILE A 101 4.87 6.38 7.42
CA ILE A 101 3.42 6.49 7.62
C ILE A 101 3.10 7.43 8.77
N ASN A 102 3.84 7.37 9.88
CA ASN A 102 3.66 8.30 11.00
C ASN A 102 3.96 9.75 10.58
N VAL A 103 5.06 9.99 9.88
CA VAL A 103 5.41 11.32 9.35
C VAL A 103 4.32 11.85 8.41
N LEU A 104 3.79 11.01 7.53
CA LEU A 104 2.69 11.40 6.63
C LEU A 104 1.44 11.75 7.42
N ALA A 105 1.07 10.94 8.42
CA ALA A 105 -0.10 11.18 9.26
C ALA A 105 0.01 12.49 10.06
N GLU A 106 1.20 12.81 10.59
CA GLU A 106 1.49 14.09 11.26
C GLU A 106 1.29 15.30 10.32
N ASN A 107 1.42 15.09 9.01
CA ASN A 107 1.21 16.10 7.97
C ASN A 107 -0.19 16.00 7.31
N ASN A 108 -1.14 15.27 7.92
CA ASN A 108 -2.49 15.02 7.40
C ASN A 108 -2.54 14.31 6.03
N ILE A 109 -1.46 13.61 5.67
CA ILE A 109 -1.40 12.74 4.49
C ILE A 109 -1.72 11.33 4.95
N SER A 110 -2.74 10.72 4.34
CA SER A 110 -3.20 9.36 4.68
C SER A 110 -3.40 8.52 3.42
N GLY A 111 -3.79 7.25 3.56
CA GLY A 111 -4.05 6.36 2.43
C GLY A 111 -2.85 5.54 1.96
N VAL A 112 -1.72 5.60 2.68
CA VAL A 112 -0.53 4.78 2.43
C VAL A 112 -0.53 3.55 3.32
N LEU A 113 -0.17 2.40 2.76
CA LEU A 113 -0.20 1.10 3.41
C LEU A 113 1.21 0.57 3.68
N ASP A 114 1.40 -0.13 4.80
CA ASP A 114 2.65 -0.84 5.11
C ASP A 114 2.60 -2.28 4.58
N VAL A 115 3.57 -2.69 3.75
CA VAL A 115 3.79 -4.12 3.50
C VAL A 115 4.58 -4.70 4.66
N SER A 116 3.85 -5.37 5.55
CA SER A 116 4.38 -5.96 6.78
C SER A 116 5.56 -6.89 6.52
N ALA A 117 6.48 -6.89 7.49
CA ALA A 117 7.72 -7.67 7.48
C ALA A 117 8.71 -7.32 6.35
N GLY A 118 8.35 -6.45 5.41
CA GLY A 118 9.23 -5.95 4.37
C GLY A 118 9.72 -7.02 3.39
N MET A 119 10.87 -6.77 2.76
CA MET A 119 11.51 -7.71 1.85
C MET A 119 12.12 -8.92 2.57
N ALA A 120 12.75 -8.70 3.73
CA ALA A 120 13.56 -9.70 4.42
C ALA A 120 12.79 -10.51 5.47
N GLY A 121 11.68 -9.99 6.00
CA GLY A 121 10.96 -10.58 7.12
C GLY A 121 11.49 -10.15 8.48
N GLY A 122 10.92 -10.72 9.53
CA GLY A 122 11.35 -10.47 10.91
C GLY A 122 10.28 -10.85 11.94
N PRO A 123 10.24 -10.17 13.10
CA PRO A 123 9.23 -10.43 14.15
C PRO A 123 7.78 -10.25 13.68
N ARG A 124 7.57 -9.51 12.59
CA ARG A 124 6.26 -9.24 11.98
C ARG A 124 5.80 -10.30 10.97
N GLY A 125 6.61 -11.34 10.73
CA GLY A 125 6.29 -12.43 9.81
C GLY A 125 7.34 -12.67 8.73
N LYS A 126 6.98 -13.48 7.74
CA LYS A 126 7.80 -13.69 6.54
C LYS A 126 7.71 -12.46 5.65
N GLY A 127 8.86 -12.02 5.15
CA GLY A 127 8.92 -10.96 4.16
C GLY A 127 8.79 -11.51 2.74
N TRP A 128 8.82 -10.60 1.76
CA TRP A 128 8.72 -10.92 0.33
C TRP A 128 9.66 -12.05 -0.12
N ILE A 129 10.95 -11.95 0.23
CA ILE A 129 11.98 -12.89 -0.22
C ILE A 129 11.79 -14.27 0.44
N PRO A 130 11.67 -14.40 1.77
CA PRO A 130 11.37 -15.70 2.39
C PRO A 130 10.03 -16.32 2.01
N SER A 131 9.07 -15.52 1.52
CA SER A 131 7.80 -16.02 0.95
C SER A 131 7.95 -16.55 -0.48
N GLY A 132 9.14 -16.44 -1.11
CA GLY A 132 9.39 -16.94 -2.46
C GLY A 132 8.71 -16.11 -3.55
N LEU A 133 8.34 -14.86 -3.25
CA LEU A 133 7.68 -13.97 -4.18
C LEU A 133 8.67 -13.43 -5.22
N PRO A 134 8.20 -13.11 -6.45
CA PRO A 134 9.07 -12.78 -7.56
C PRO A 134 9.88 -11.50 -7.31
N ILE A 135 11.15 -11.55 -7.68
CA ILE A 135 12.07 -10.41 -7.63
C ILE A 135 12.64 -10.15 -9.04
N VAL A 136 13.03 -8.91 -9.27
CA VAL A 136 13.67 -8.44 -10.50
C VAL A 136 14.94 -7.64 -10.17
N THR A 137 15.77 -7.36 -11.17
CA THR A 137 16.93 -6.49 -10.97
C THR A 137 16.48 -5.05 -10.69
N SER A 138 17.35 -4.25 -10.08
CA SER A 138 17.08 -2.82 -9.87
C SER A 138 16.88 -2.07 -11.18
N GLU A 139 17.61 -2.46 -12.24
CA GLU A 139 17.50 -1.89 -13.58
C GLU A 139 16.13 -2.18 -14.20
N GLU A 140 15.67 -3.43 -14.16
CA GLU A 140 14.33 -3.79 -14.65
C GLU A 140 13.23 -3.03 -13.90
N ALA A 141 13.35 -2.92 -12.57
CA ALA A 141 12.40 -2.18 -11.76
C ALA A 141 12.38 -0.68 -12.10
N GLN A 142 13.54 -0.05 -12.28
CA GLN A 142 13.65 1.37 -12.67
C GLN A 142 13.06 1.62 -14.06
N ASN A 143 13.29 0.73 -15.02
CA ASN A 143 12.74 0.84 -16.38
C ASN A 143 11.20 0.71 -16.42
N SER A 144 10.58 0.22 -15.34
CA SER A 144 9.12 0.16 -15.22
C SER A 144 8.49 1.42 -14.63
N MET A 145 9.31 2.36 -14.15
CA MET A 145 8.83 3.61 -13.57
C MET A 145 8.51 4.64 -14.64
N PRO A 146 7.51 5.51 -14.42
CA PRO A 146 7.35 6.73 -15.21
C PRO A 146 8.61 7.60 -15.15
N ASP A 147 9.00 8.17 -16.30
CA ASP A 147 10.23 8.98 -16.44
C ASP A 147 10.36 10.10 -15.40
N ASP A 148 9.25 10.76 -15.06
CA ASP A 148 9.18 11.86 -14.09
C ASP A 148 9.43 11.44 -12.64
N LEU A 149 9.39 10.14 -12.34
CA LEU A 149 9.65 9.56 -11.03
C LEU A 149 11.04 8.92 -10.91
N THR A 150 11.76 8.80 -12.03
CA THR A 150 13.13 8.29 -12.03
C THR A 150 14.09 9.28 -11.39
N ALA A 151 15.18 8.78 -10.79
CA ALA A 151 16.27 9.65 -10.35
C ALA A 151 16.97 10.18 -11.61
N GLY A 152 16.83 11.49 -11.87
CA GLY A 152 17.54 12.19 -12.94
C GLY A 152 19.04 12.35 -12.71
#